data_AF-A0A945YVP3-F1
#
_entry.id   AF-A0A945YVP3-F1
#
_cell.length_a   1.000
_cell.length_b   1.000
_cell.length_c   1.000
_cell.angle_alpha   90.00
_cell.angle_beta   90.00
_cell.angle_gamma   90.00
#
_symmetry.space_group_name_H-M   'P 1'
#
loop_
_entity.id
_entity.type
_entity.pdbx_description
1 polymer ?
#
loop_
_entity_poly.entity_id
_entity_poly.type
_entity_poly.pdbx_seq_one_letter_code
_entity_poly.pdbx_strand_id
1 'polypeptide(L)' 'MVKRNENIAKLQAGYLFPEIGRRKKALLEKEPDAKLISLGIGNTTEPLGAHIVEGLHKEVTK' A
#
# COMPACT_ATOMS: atom_id res chain seq x y z
N MET A 1 7.97 12.44 30.06
CA MET A 1 7.20 12.42 28.79
C MET A 1 8.16 12.60 27.64
N VAL A 2 8.09 11.76 26.60
CA VAL A 2 8.94 11.91 25.41
C VAL A 2 8.40 13.07 24.57
N LYS A 3 9.26 14.03 24.24
CA LYS A 3 8.89 15.20 23.44
C LYS A 3 8.68 14.76 21.99
N ARG A 4 7.55 15.12 21.38
CA ARG A 4 7.26 14.81 19.98
C ARG A 4 8.26 15.51 19.07
N ASN A 5 8.71 14.84 18.00
CA ASN A 5 9.53 15.44 16.97
C ASN A 5 8.76 16.56 16.25
N GLU A 6 9.24 17.79 16.39
CA GLU A 6 8.61 19.01 15.85
C GLU A 6 8.51 19.00 14.32
N ASN A 7 9.38 18.23 13.64
CA ASN A 7 9.35 18.11 12.17
C ASN A 7 8.12 17.34 11.67
N ILE A 8 7.53 16.47 12.49
CA ILE A 8 6.30 15.74 12.08
C ILE A 8 5.11 16.72 11.94
N ALA A 9 5.09 17.82 12.69
CA ALA A 9 4.03 18.83 12.58
C ALA A 9 4.14 19.69 11.31
N LYS A 10 5.30 19.69 10.64
CA LYS A 10 5.54 20.45 9.40
C LYS A 10 5.05 19.74 8.14
N LEU A 11 4.68 18.46 8.25
CA LEU A 11 4.15 17.68 7.12
C LEU A 11 2.74 18.17 6.77
N GLN A 12 2.58 18.81 5.61
CA GLN A 12 1.33 19.46 5.19
C GLN A 12 0.19 18.48 4.85
N ALA A 13 0.52 17.24 4.53
CA ALA A 13 -0.43 16.20 4.18
C ALA A 13 0.02 14.84 4.70
N GLY A 14 -0.93 13.91 4.79
CA GLY A 14 -0.61 12.49 4.87
C GLY A 14 0.19 12.04 3.64
N TYR A 15 0.88 10.90 3.77
CA TYR A 15 1.63 10.33 2.65
C TYR A 15 0.72 10.16 1.41
N LEU A 16 1.23 10.49 0.23
CA LEU A 16 0.45 10.59 -1.02
C LEU A 16 -0.36 9.33 -1.32
N PHE A 17 0.26 8.16 -1.16
CA PHE A 17 -0.36 6.88 -1.50
C PHE A 17 -1.52 6.46 -0.58
N PRO A 18 -1.43 6.63 0.75
CA PRO A 18 -2.58 6.49 1.65
C PRO A 18 -3.79 7.36 1.28
N GLU A 19 -3.57 8.60 0.84
CA GLU A 19 -4.66 9.49 0.42
C GLU A 19 -5.33 8.99 -0.89
N ILE A 20 -4.55 8.54 -1.86
CA ILE A 20 -5.08 7.90 -3.08
C ILE A 20 -5.89 6.64 -2.73
N GLY A 21 -5.40 5.80 -1.82
CA GLY A 21 -6.12 4.62 -1.33
C GLY A 21 -7.46 4.96 -0.68
N ARG A 22 -7.50 6.01 0.16
CA ARG A 22 -8.73 6.51 0.79
C ARG A 22 -9.76 6.94 -0.24
N ARG A 23 -9.35 7.73 -1.25
CA ARG A 23 -10.25 8.20 -2.32
C ARG A 23 -10.78 7.06 -3.18
N LYS A 24 -9.91 6.10 -3.54
CA LYS A 24 -10.30 4.90 -4.28
C LYS A 24 -11.38 4.11 -3.52
N LYS A 25 -11.20 3.91 -2.22
CA LYS A 25 -12.18 3.21 -1.37
C LYS A 25 -13.51 3.96 -1.32
N ALA A 26 -13.49 5.27 -1.08
CA ALA A 26 -14.70 6.08 -1.03
C ALA A 26 -15.49 6.09 -2.37
N LEU A 27 -14.78 6.00 -3.51
CA LEU A 27 -15.42 5.86 -4.82
C LEU A 27 -16.13 4.51 -4.95
N LEU A 28 -15.46 3.41 -4.62
CA LEU A 28 -16.02 2.06 -4.70
C LEU A 28 -17.17 1.82 -3.72
N GLU A 29 -17.19 2.52 -2.58
CA GLU A 29 -18.32 2.49 -1.64
C GLU A 29 -19.55 3.22 -2.17
N LYS A 30 -19.36 4.30 -2.93
CA LYS A 30 -20.44 5.08 -3.53
C LYS A 30 -21.00 4.43 -4.80
N GLU A 31 -20.11 3.83 -5.59
CA GLU A 31 -20.42 3.23 -6.89
C GLU A 31 -19.93 1.78 -6.91
N PRO A 32 -20.65 0.84 -6.28
CA PRO A 32 -20.21 -0.56 -6.16
C PRO A 32 -20.10 -1.30 -7.50
N ASP A 33 -20.85 -0.85 -8.52
CA ASP A 33 -20.80 -1.43 -9.87
C ASP A 33 -19.72 -0.80 -10.76
N ALA A 34 -18.99 0.22 -10.27
CA ALA A 34 -17.96 0.89 -11.05
C ALA A 34 -16.75 -0.03 -11.30
N LYS A 35 -16.44 -0.27 -12.57
CA LYS A 35 -15.23 -0.97 -13.00
C LYS A 35 -14.02 -0.04 -13.00
N LEU A 36 -13.42 0.16 -11.84
CA LEU A 36 -12.24 1.03 -11.68
C LEU A 36 -10.94 0.33 -12.10
N ILE A 37 -10.24 0.88 -13.10
CA ILE A 37 -8.87 0.47 -13.46
C ILE A 37 -7.87 1.33 -12.69
N SER A 38 -6.98 0.69 -11.94
CA SER A 38 -6.03 1.36 -11.04
C SER A 38 -4.63 1.44 -11.66
N LEU A 39 -4.28 2.60 -12.24
CA LEU A 39 -2.96 2.89 -12.82
C LEU A 39 -2.08 3.81 -11.92
N GLY A 40 -2.41 3.90 -10.63
CA GLY A 40 -1.74 4.78 -9.67
C GLY A 40 -0.54 4.11 -8.98
N ILE A 41 -0.79 3.43 -7.86
CA ILE A 41 0.26 2.74 -7.10
C ILE A 41 0.73 1.52 -7.90
N GLY A 42 2.00 1.52 -8.32
CA GLY A 42 2.64 0.44 -9.06
C GLY A 42 2.98 -0.77 -8.20
N ASN A 43 2.03 -1.29 -7.44
CA ASN A 43 2.20 -2.59 -6.81
C ASN A 43 2.31 -3.65 -7.92
N THR A 44 3.33 -4.49 -7.83
CA THR A 44 3.52 -5.63 -8.72
C THR A 44 2.33 -6.56 -8.61
N THR A 45 1.62 -6.78 -9.71
CA THR A 45 0.48 -7.71 -9.78
C THR A 45 0.94 -9.15 -9.93
N GLU A 46 2.16 -9.36 -10.41
CA GLU A 46 2.73 -10.69 -10.62
C GLU A 46 3.31 -11.27 -9.32
N PRO A 47 3.19 -12.59 -9.12
CA PRO A 47 3.78 -13.27 -7.98
C PRO A 47 5.32 -13.27 -8.07
N LEU A 48 5.95 -13.47 -6.91
CA LEU A 48 7.38 -13.76 -6.88
C LEU A 48 7.69 -15.04 -7.67
N GLY A 49 8.82 -15.07 -8.36
CA GLY A 49 9.25 -16.24 -9.13
C GLY A 49 9.40 -17.48 -8.23
N ALA A 50 9.02 -18.65 -8.77
CA ALA A 50 8.98 -19.91 -8.01
C ALA A 50 10.29 -20.22 -7.27
N HIS A 51 11.44 -19.97 -7.92
CA HIS A 51 12.76 -20.19 -7.32
C HIS A 51 12.99 -19.37 -6.04
N ILE A 52 12.49 -18.13 -5.99
CA ILE A 52 12.60 -17.24 -4.83
C ILE A 52 11.69 -17.76 -3.71
N VAL A 53 10.45 -18.12 -4.05
CA VAL A 53 9.47 -18.65 -3.09
C VAL A 53 9.97 -19.94 -2.43
N GLU A 54 10.53 -20.85 -3.22
CA GLU A 54 11.13 -22.09 -2.71
C GLU A 54 12.30 -21.82 -1.75
N GLY A 55 13.18 -20.86 -2.09
CA GLY A 55 14.29 -20.47 -1.23
C GLY A 55 13.81 -19.92 0.12
N LEU A 56 12.80 -19.04 0.11
CA LEU A 56 12.21 -18.48 1.33
C LEU A 56 11.56 -19.56 2.20
N HIS A 57 10.80 -20.49 1.62
CA HIS A 57 10.16 -21.58 2.37
C HIS A 57 11.19 -22.52 3.02
N LYS A 58 12.28 -22.82 2.31
CA LYS A 58 13.36 -23.67 2.85
C LYS A 58 13.99 -23.08 4.10
N GLU A 59 14.23 -21.76 4.12
CA GLU A 59 14.87 -21.12 5.28
C GLU A 59 13.93 -20.98 6.49
N VAL A 60 12.63 -20.72 6.25
CA VAL A 60 11.65 -20.58 7.34
C VAL A 60 11.28 -21.94 7.98
N THR A 61 11.44 -23.04 7.25
CA THR A 61 11.09 -24.40 7.73
C THR A 61 12.28 -25.14 8.36
N LYS A 62 13.45 -24.52 8.39
CA LYS A 62 14.65 -25.03 9.05
C LYS A 62 14.58 -24.76 10.55
#